data_AF-A0A1H8V1Z2-F1
#
_entry.id   AF-A0A1H8V1Z2-F1
#
_cell.length_a   1.000
_cell.length_b   1.000
_cell.length_c   1.000
_cell.angle_alpha   90.00
_cell.angle_beta   90.00
_cell.angle_gamma   90.00
#
_symmetry.space_group_name_H-M   'P 1'
#
loop_
_entity.id
_entity.type
_entity.pdbx_description
1 polymer ?
#
loop_
_entity_poly.entity_id
_entity_poly.type
_entity_poly.pdbx_seq_one_letter_code
_entity_poly.pdbx_strand_id
1 'polypeptide(L)'
;MACQGCEVVPTIQTRTGRLYLAPKLAHTRATAIRQLQRQGWEVEHLEDNVFYVELGDNEPEVLLEALSGILSRPEQSNCPAVLLERETDFHVRHLADMVPLGVLISRLEHQWLGSLLEEERLEMHFQPILHAASGEDIFAFECLVRGIGRDGGLVRPDQLFAAARATDLMFHMDRASRIAAIRQAAVQGITENVFINFNPTSVYDPVFCLQTTFDEVNRHGSEPGRYVFEVVETDLVEDPSHLEAILREYRRHGFRVALDDLGAGYGSLNLMQSIRPDFVKLDRGMVDGVSQDDYRASITSRLIDMARDLDVQIIAEGIETAADWEWLKSQKVDYVQGFHFARPAAVPPRPGPPR
;
A
#
# COMPACT_ATOMS: atom_id res chain seq x y z
N MET A 1 -1.56 20.86 12.50
CA MET A 1 -2.91 20.84 11.89
C MET A 1 -2.97 19.60 11.01
N ALA A 2 -4.00 18.77 11.17
CA ALA A 2 -4.18 17.61 10.31
C ALA A 2 -4.60 18.06 8.90
N CYS A 3 -4.10 17.37 7.88
CA CYS A 3 -4.50 17.63 6.49
C CYS A 3 -5.91 17.09 6.26
N GLN A 4 -6.87 17.95 5.93
CA GLN A 4 -8.27 17.54 5.70
C GLN A 4 -8.41 16.51 4.56
N GLY A 5 -7.58 16.58 3.52
CA GLY A 5 -7.55 15.59 2.45
C GLY A 5 -6.98 14.23 2.88
N CYS A 6 -6.26 14.18 4.01
CA CYS A 6 -5.67 12.95 4.52
C CYS A 6 -6.57 12.17 5.48
N GLU A 7 -7.58 12.82 6.06
CA GLU A 7 -8.45 12.20 7.08
C GLU A 7 -9.75 11.66 6.51
N VAL A 8 -10.27 12.27 5.44
CA VAL A 8 -11.51 11.85 4.81
C VAL A 8 -11.21 10.86 3.69
N VAL A 9 -11.79 9.66 3.78
CA VAL A 9 -11.76 8.68 2.68
C VAL A 9 -12.78 9.13 1.63
N PRO A 10 -12.35 9.37 0.37
CA PRO A 10 -13.28 9.69 -0.71
C PRO A 10 -14.24 8.52 -0.98
N THR A 11 -15.43 8.57 -0.40
CA THR A 11 -16.52 7.63 -0.67
C THR A 11 -17.57 8.27 -1.56
N ILE A 12 -18.28 7.44 -2.30
CA ILE A 12 -19.40 7.90 -3.13
C ILE A 12 -20.56 8.18 -2.19
N GLN A 13 -20.77 9.47 -1.90
CA GLN A 13 -21.73 9.93 -0.89
C GLN A 13 -23.19 9.80 -1.33
N THR A 14 -23.44 9.86 -2.64
CA THR A 14 -24.77 9.69 -3.21
C THR A 14 -24.75 8.71 -4.37
N ARG A 15 -25.83 7.94 -4.49
CA ARG A 15 -26.09 6.99 -5.59
C ARG A 15 -27.11 7.54 -6.59
N THR A 16 -27.68 8.70 -6.27
CA THR A 16 -28.67 9.44 -7.05
C THR A 16 -28.15 10.86 -7.29
N GLY A 17 -28.57 11.51 -8.36
CA GLY A 17 -28.14 12.88 -8.64
C GLY A 17 -27.59 13.05 -10.04
N ARG A 18 -26.50 13.80 -10.20
CA ARG A 18 -25.99 14.19 -11.53
C ARG A 18 -24.55 13.78 -11.70
N LEU A 19 -24.30 12.95 -12.71
CA LEU A 19 -22.95 12.60 -13.15
C LEU A 19 -22.49 13.61 -14.18
N TYR A 20 -21.55 14.46 -13.80
CA TYR A 20 -20.89 15.39 -14.70
C TYR A 20 -19.68 14.74 -15.34
N LEU A 21 -19.51 14.95 -16.65
CA LEU A 21 -18.43 14.43 -17.46
C LEU A 21 -17.80 15.60 -18.22
N ALA A 22 -16.47 15.69 -18.17
CA ALA A 22 -15.69 16.72 -18.84
C ALA A 22 -14.57 16.13 -19.72
N PRO A 23 -14.89 15.35 -20.79
CA PRO A 23 -13.88 14.69 -21.59
C PRO A 23 -12.92 15.67 -22.24
N LYS A 24 -11.61 15.43 -22.09
CA LYS A 24 -10.56 16.32 -22.61
C LYS A 24 -10.49 16.34 -24.15
N LEU A 25 -10.94 15.26 -24.79
CA LEU A 25 -10.84 15.08 -26.24
C LEU A 25 -12.23 15.08 -26.89
N ALA A 26 -12.38 15.80 -27.99
CA ALA A 26 -13.65 15.94 -28.69
C ALA A 26 -14.24 14.61 -29.17
N HIS A 27 -13.39 13.67 -29.62
CA HIS A 27 -13.85 12.33 -30.02
C HIS A 27 -14.35 11.52 -28.82
N THR A 28 -13.66 11.57 -27.68
CA THR A 28 -14.10 10.92 -26.44
C THR A 28 -15.45 11.47 -25.99
N ARG A 29 -15.65 12.80 -26.08
CA ARG A 29 -16.95 13.42 -25.82
C ARG A 29 -18.05 12.91 -26.74
N ALA A 30 -17.80 12.90 -28.05
CA ALA A 30 -18.77 12.41 -29.03
C ALA A 30 -19.10 10.91 -28.84
N THR A 31 -18.13 10.10 -28.43
CA THR A 31 -18.35 8.70 -28.08
C THR A 31 -19.22 8.58 -26.82
N ALA A 32 -18.86 9.30 -25.74
CA ALA A 32 -19.57 9.23 -24.48
C ALA A 32 -21.05 9.61 -24.60
N ILE A 33 -21.34 10.76 -25.23
CA ILE A 33 -22.71 11.24 -25.45
C ILE A 33 -23.52 10.20 -26.24
N ARG A 34 -22.95 9.69 -27.34
CA ARG A 34 -23.62 8.71 -28.20
C ARG A 34 -23.93 7.41 -27.47
N GLN A 35 -23.01 6.93 -26.64
CA GLN A 35 -23.20 5.69 -25.87
C GLN A 35 -24.24 5.86 -24.77
N LEU A 36 -24.21 6.99 -24.04
CA LEU A 36 -25.23 7.33 -23.05
C LEU A 36 -26.62 7.41 -23.67
N GLN A 37 -26.77 8.13 -24.78
CA GLN A 37 -28.04 8.22 -25.50
C GLN A 37 -28.52 6.87 -26.02
N ARG A 38 -27.60 6.00 -26.48
CA ARG A 38 -27.93 4.64 -26.93
C ARG A 38 -28.45 3.76 -25.79
N GLN A 39 -27.98 3.98 -24.58
CA GLN A 39 -28.46 3.33 -23.36
C GLN A 39 -29.74 3.99 -22.80
N GLY A 40 -30.26 5.04 -23.43
CA GLY A 40 -31.50 5.72 -23.03
C GLY A 40 -31.33 6.86 -22.04
N TRP A 41 -30.10 7.29 -21.75
CA TRP A 41 -29.86 8.43 -20.87
C TRP A 41 -30.07 9.76 -21.60
N GLU A 42 -30.78 10.68 -20.95
CA GLU A 42 -30.89 12.07 -21.38
C GLU A 42 -29.61 12.82 -21.00
N VAL A 43 -28.96 13.43 -22.00
CA VAL A 43 -27.70 14.15 -21.82
C VAL A 43 -27.95 15.64 -21.88
N GLU A 44 -27.62 16.33 -20.79
CA GLU A 44 -27.75 17.79 -20.66
C GLU A 44 -26.39 18.48 -20.78
N HIS A 45 -26.36 19.60 -21.48
CA HIS A 45 -25.13 20.34 -21.74
C HIS A 45 -25.04 21.56 -20.82
N LEU A 46 -23.93 21.67 -20.08
CA LEU A 46 -23.67 22.83 -19.23
C LEU A 46 -22.79 23.86 -19.94
N GLU A 47 -21.66 23.41 -20.50
CA GLU A 47 -20.71 24.22 -21.29
C GLU A 47 -20.11 23.38 -22.43
N ASP A 48 -19.31 23.98 -23.32
CA ASP A 48 -18.77 23.33 -24.53
C ASP A 48 -18.09 21.96 -24.29
N ASN A 49 -17.49 21.79 -23.10
CA ASN A 49 -16.76 20.58 -22.74
C ASN A 49 -17.35 19.82 -21.55
N VAL A 50 -18.42 20.31 -20.92
CA VAL A 50 -19.03 19.70 -19.73
C VAL A 50 -20.50 19.38 -19.99
N PHE A 51 -20.86 18.12 -19.80
CA PHE A 51 -22.24 17.65 -19.87
C PHE A 51 -22.53 16.75 -18.68
N TYR A 52 -23.80 16.51 -18.41
CA TYR A 52 -24.21 15.61 -17.35
C TYR A 52 -25.38 14.73 -17.75
N VAL A 53 -25.60 13.68 -16.97
CA VAL A 53 -26.80 12.84 -17.02
C VAL A 53 -27.43 12.80 -15.63
N GLU A 54 -28.77 12.86 -15.56
CA GLU A 54 -29.48 12.62 -14.31
C GLU A 54 -29.50 11.10 -14.02
N LEU A 55 -28.95 10.74 -12.87
CA LEU A 55 -29.02 9.41 -12.30
C LEU A 55 -30.28 9.31 -11.43
N GLY A 56 -31.23 8.48 -11.86
CA GLY A 56 -32.39 8.12 -11.05
C GLY A 56 -32.04 7.23 -9.85
N ASP A 57 -33.06 6.75 -9.15
CA ASP A 57 -32.96 5.79 -8.04
C ASP A 57 -32.61 4.38 -8.53
N ASN A 58 -31.52 4.26 -9.29
CA ASN A 58 -31.04 3.00 -9.83
C ASN A 58 -30.14 2.29 -8.81
N GLU A 59 -30.15 0.96 -8.84
CA GLU A 59 -29.18 0.18 -8.06
C GLU A 59 -27.75 0.48 -8.53
N PRO A 60 -26.75 0.51 -7.63
CA PRO A 60 -25.34 0.77 -7.98
C PRO A 60 -24.81 -0.10 -9.13
N GLU A 61 -25.29 -1.33 -9.23
CA GLU A 61 -24.95 -2.30 -10.27
C GLU A 61 -25.42 -1.82 -11.65
N VAL A 62 -26.60 -1.21 -11.73
CA VAL A 62 -27.15 -0.64 -12.97
C VAL A 62 -26.34 0.59 -13.39
N LEU A 63 -25.99 1.44 -12.43
CA LEU A 63 -25.13 2.60 -12.71
C LEU A 63 -23.75 2.15 -13.19
N LEU A 64 -23.17 1.16 -12.53
CA LEU A 64 -21.88 0.60 -12.90
C LEU A 64 -21.90 -0.01 -14.30
N GLU A 65 -22.89 -0.84 -14.61
CA GLU A 65 -23.06 -1.45 -15.93
C GLU A 65 -23.21 -0.37 -17.01
N ALA A 66 -24.02 0.65 -16.75
CA ALA A 66 -24.20 1.77 -17.64
C ALA A 66 -22.86 2.46 -17.94
N LEU A 67 -22.07 2.80 -16.90
CA LEU A 67 -20.84 3.59 -17.04
C LEU A 67 -19.65 2.80 -17.59
N SER A 68 -19.47 1.55 -17.18
CA SER A 68 -18.33 0.72 -17.60
C SER A 68 -18.31 0.44 -19.10
N GLY A 69 -19.46 0.50 -19.77
CA GLY A 69 -19.60 0.26 -21.22
C GLY A 69 -19.50 1.50 -22.11
N ILE A 70 -19.37 2.72 -21.56
CA ILE A 70 -19.46 3.96 -22.35
C ILE A 70 -18.16 4.26 -23.10
N LEU A 71 -17.03 4.09 -22.41
CA LEU A 71 -15.71 4.48 -22.88
C LEU A 71 -14.71 3.34 -22.66
N SER A 72 -13.70 3.25 -23.52
CA SER A 72 -12.55 2.36 -23.31
C SER A 72 -11.71 2.82 -22.12
N ARG A 73 -10.89 1.93 -21.52
CA ARG A 73 -10.02 2.29 -20.37
C ARG A 73 -9.13 3.53 -20.61
N PRO A 74 -8.47 3.70 -21.78
CA PRO A 74 -7.70 4.92 -22.05
C PRO A 74 -8.57 6.18 -22.12
N GLU A 75 -9.78 6.07 -22.65
CA GLU A 75 -10.74 7.17 -22.72
C GLU A 75 -11.28 7.54 -21.33
N GLN A 76 -11.60 6.54 -20.50
CA GLN A 76 -12.02 6.74 -19.11
C GLN A 76 -10.95 7.48 -18.29
N SER A 77 -9.67 7.14 -18.50
CA SER A 77 -8.55 7.81 -17.83
C SER A 77 -8.41 9.29 -18.22
N ASN A 78 -8.93 9.69 -19.38
CA ASN A 78 -8.89 11.05 -19.91
C ASN A 78 -10.25 11.77 -19.83
N CYS A 79 -11.20 11.20 -19.10
CA CYS A 79 -12.54 11.75 -18.92
C CYS A 79 -12.75 12.12 -17.44
N PRO A 80 -12.39 13.34 -17.01
CA PRO A 80 -12.77 13.84 -15.69
C PRO A 80 -14.28 13.71 -15.45
N ALA A 81 -14.65 13.25 -14.26
CA ALA A 81 -16.01 12.99 -13.85
C ALA A 81 -16.20 13.31 -12.36
N VAL A 82 -17.39 13.78 -12.01
CA VAL A 82 -17.82 13.96 -10.61
C VAL A 82 -19.30 13.64 -10.49
N LEU A 83 -19.67 12.97 -9.39
CA LEU A 83 -21.05 12.68 -9.04
C LEU A 83 -21.49 13.63 -7.93
N LEU A 84 -22.53 14.42 -8.19
CA LEU A 84 -23.10 15.36 -7.22
C LEU A 84 -24.54 14.96 -6.87
N GLU A 85 -24.98 15.34 -5.66
CA GLU A 85 -26.38 15.22 -5.26
C GLU A 85 -27.30 16.00 -6.19
N ARG A 86 -28.57 15.58 -6.30
CA ARG A 86 -29.51 16.13 -7.28
C ARG A 86 -29.76 17.62 -7.08
N GLU A 87 -29.77 18.06 -5.83
CA GLU A 87 -29.99 19.43 -5.40
C GLU A 87 -28.72 20.30 -5.51
N THR A 88 -27.57 19.71 -5.85
CA THR A 88 -26.30 20.41 -5.95
C THR A 88 -26.02 20.88 -7.36
N ASP A 89 -26.03 22.20 -7.54
CA ASP A 89 -25.63 22.83 -8.79
C ASP A 89 -24.12 22.72 -9.03
N PHE A 90 -23.73 22.52 -10.29
CA PHE A 90 -22.33 22.48 -10.66
C PHE A 90 -21.68 23.86 -10.62
N HIS A 91 -20.50 23.94 -10.01
CA HIS A 91 -19.72 25.16 -9.86
C HIS A 91 -18.25 24.87 -10.09
N VAL A 92 -17.47 25.91 -10.41
CA VAL A 92 -16.02 25.83 -10.68
C VAL A 92 -15.25 25.08 -9.58
N ARG A 93 -15.68 25.18 -8.31
CA ARG A 93 -15.06 24.44 -7.20
C ARG A 93 -15.06 22.91 -7.41
N HIS A 94 -16.11 22.37 -8.04
CA HIS A 94 -16.25 20.93 -8.27
C HIS A 94 -15.30 20.41 -9.37
N LEU A 95 -14.63 21.29 -10.13
CA LEU A 95 -13.56 20.89 -11.03
C LEU A 95 -12.37 20.29 -10.27
N ALA A 96 -12.12 20.74 -9.03
CA ALA A 96 -11.07 20.18 -8.18
C ALA A 96 -11.43 18.78 -7.64
N ASP A 97 -12.73 18.47 -7.57
CA ASP A 97 -13.25 17.19 -7.07
C ASP A 97 -13.40 16.14 -8.20
N MET A 98 -13.21 16.55 -9.46
CA MET A 98 -13.27 15.63 -10.59
C MET A 98 -12.11 14.64 -10.57
N VAL A 99 -12.45 13.37 -10.73
CA VAL A 99 -11.48 12.28 -10.90
C VAL A 99 -11.63 11.68 -12.30
N PRO A 100 -10.63 10.96 -12.83
CA PRO A 100 -10.84 10.19 -14.05
C PRO A 100 -12.07 9.28 -13.90
N LEU A 101 -12.90 9.17 -14.94
CA LEU A 101 -14.11 8.35 -14.93
C LEU A 101 -13.82 6.91 -14.52
N GLY A 102 -12.67 6.38 -14.92
CA GLY A 102 -12.23 5.04 -14.52
C GLY A 102 -12.07 4.91 -13.00
N VAL A 103 -11.56 5.94 -12.31
CA VAL A 103 -11.46 5.97 -10.84
C VAL A 103 -12.85 6.02 -10.22
N LEU A 104 -13.76 6.84 -10.74
CA LEU A 104 -15.14 6.91 -10.24
C LEU A 104 -15.87 5.56 -10.40
N ILE A 105 -15.73 4.92 -11.57
CA ILE A 105 -16.25 3.57 -11.85
C ILE A 105 -15.64 2.58 -10.85
N SER A 106 -14.32 2.57 -10.68
CA SER A 106 -13.68 1.67 -9.73
C SER A 106 -14.10 1.92 -8.27
N ARG A 107 -14.40 3.17 -7.89
CA ARG A 107 -14.98 3.49 -6.57
C ARG A 107 -16.39 2.93 -6.41
N LEU A 108 -17.19 2.89 -7.47
CA LEU A 108 -18.49 2.20 -7.48
C LEU A 108 -18.32 0.68 -7.35
N GLU A 109 -17.35 0.08 -8.06
CA GLU A 109 -17.06 -1.35 -8.01
C GLU A 109 -16.52 -1.80 -6.64
N HIS A 110 -15.67 -0.97 -6.03
CA HIS A 110 -14.92 -1.30 -4.81
C HIS A 110 -15.40 -0.49 -3.60
N GLN A 111 -16.71 -0.21 -3.50
CA GLN A 111 -17.29 0.50 -2.33
C GLN A 111 -16.93 -0.18 -1.00
N TRP A 112 -16.73 -1.50 -1.02
CA TRP A 112 -16.30 -2.27 0.13
C TRP A 112 -14.98 -1.75 0.72
N LEU A 113 -14.04 -1.24 -0.10
CA LEU A 113 -12.74 -0.74 0.38
C LEU A 113 -12.92 0.57 1.17
N GLY A 114 -13.70 1.51 0.65
CA GLY A 114 -14.00 2.77 1.34
C GLY A 114 -14.61 2.50 2.72
N SER A 115 -15.66 1.67 2.78
CA SER A 115 -16.27 1.27 4.05
C SER A 115 -15.32 0.52 4.98
N LEU A 116 -14.41 -0.29 4.44
CA LEU A 116 -13.42 -1.04 5.23
C LEU A 116 -12.42 -0.10 5.91
N LEU A 117 -11.98 0.95 5.20
CA LEU A 117 -11.09 1.97 5.74
C LEU A 117 -11.78 2.87 6.76
N GLU A 118 -13.01 3.33 6.48
CA GLU A 118 -13.79 4.17 7.39
C GLU A 118 -14.15 3.45 8.70
N GLU A 119 -14.48 2.16 8.62
CA GLU A 119 -14.82 1.32 9.78
C GLU A 119 -13.58 0.72 10.46
N GLU A 120 -12.37 1.12 10.06
CA GLU A 120 -11.08 0.62 10.57
C GLU A 120 -10.96 -0.93 10.57
N ARG A 121 -11.54 -1.61 9.58
CA ARG A 121 -11.59 -3.09 9.46
C ARG A 121 -10.32 -3.72 8.88
N LEU A 122 -9.16 -3.18 9.23
CA LEU A 122 -7.86 -3.79 8.93
C LEU A 122 -7.41 -4.67 10.09
N GLU A 123 -6.86 -5.85 9.80
CA GLU A 123 -6.23 -6.76 10.75
C GLU A 123 -4.75 -6.94 10.36
N MET A 124 -3.87 -7.02 11.35
CA MET A 124 -2.45 -7.26 11.15
C MET A 124 -2.14 -8.71 11.49
N HIS A 125 -1.53 -9.41 10.53
CA HIS A 125 -0.89 -10.68 10.79
C HIS A 125 0.58 -10.42 11.07
N PHE A 126 1.10 -11.01 12.13
CA PHE A 126 2.49 -10.84 12.55
C PHE A 126 3.29 -12.04 12.11
N GLN A 127 4.42 -11.80 11.45
CA GLN A 127 5.40 -12.84 11.15
C GLN A 127 6.71 -12.53 11.88
N PRO A 128 7.26 -13.49 12.65
CA PRO A 128 8.47 -13.24 13.42
C PRO A 128 9.69 -13.21 12.50
N ILE A 129 10.57 -12.26 12.78
CA ILE A 129 11.93 -12.16 12.29
C ILE A 129 12.83 -12.58 13.45
N LEU A 130 13.69 -13.57 13.21
CA LEU A 130 14.45 -14.26 14.25
C LEU A 130 15.94 -14.00 14.09
N HIS A 131 16.70 -14.08 15.18
CA HIS A 131 18.15 -14.14 15.09
C HIS A 131 18.59 -15.39 14.32
N ALA A 132 19.37 -15.22 13.26
CA ALA A 132 19.74 -16.31 12.35
C ALA A 132 20.52 -17.45 13.02
N ALA A 133 21.30 -17.12 14.06
CA ALA A 133 22.14 -18.06 14.78
C ALA A 133 21.33 -19.13 15.53
N SER A 134 20.25 -18.74 16.20
CA SER A 134 19.39 -19.66 16.97
C SER A 134 18.17 -20.12 16.16
N GLY A 135 17.56 -19.23 15.37
CA GLY A 135 16.27 -19.49 14.72
C GLY A 135 15.12 -19.59 15.73
N GLU A 136 15.32 -19.14 16.97
CA GLU A 136 14.36 -19.22 18.08
C GLU A 136 14.12 -17.85 18.73
N ASP A 137 15.17 -17.04 18.86
CA ASP A 137 15.08 -15.73 19.52
C ASP A 137 14.44 -14.71 18.58
N ILE A 138 13.28 -14.19 18.98
CA ILE A 138 12.54 -13.21 18.20
C ILE A 138 13.23 -11.86 18.30
N PHE A 139 13.66 -11.33 17.16
CA PHE A 139 14.20 -9.99 17.02
C PHE A 139 13.10 -8.96 16.74
N ALA A 140 12.15 -9.32 15.89
CA ALA A 140 11.09 -8.43 15.43
C ALA A 140 9.85 -9.19 14.95
N PHE A 141 8.79 -8.45 14.66
CA PHE A 141 7.65 -8.91 13.86
C PHE A 141 7.42 -8.00 12.67
N GLU A 142 7.24 -8.58 11.49
CA GLU A 142 6.68 -7.88 10.34
C GLU A 142 5.15 -7.86 10.43
N CYS A 143 4.58 -6.67 10.22
CA CYS A 143 3.13 -6.46 10.18
C CYS A 143 2.60 -6.59 8.75
N LEU A 144 1.82 -7.64 8.52
CA LEU A 144 1.26 -7.97 7.22
C LEU A 144 -0.25 -7.72 7.23
N VAL A 145 -0.67 -6.66 6.54
CA VAL A 145 -2.06 -6.20 6.52
C VAL A 145 -3.02 -7.23 5.91
N ARG A 146 -4.21 -7.34 6.48
CA ARG A 146 -5.39 -8.06 5.97
C ARG A 146 -6.60 -7.17 6.12
N GLY A 147 -7.59 -7.33 5.24
CA GLY A 147 -8.89 -6.71 5.41
C GLY A 147 -9.86 -7.71 6.01
N ILE A 148 -10.82 -7.23 6.80
CA ILE A 148 -11.94 -8.06 7.28
C ILE A 148 -13.18 -7.61 6.53
N GLY A 149 -13.73 -8.45 5.66
CA GLY A 149 -14.99 -8.23 4.96
C GLY A 149 -16.17 -8.12 5.93
N ARG A 150 -17.31 -7.59 5.45
CA ARG A 150 -18.53 -7.48 6.29
C ARG A 150 -19.13 -8.83 6.67
N ASP A 151 -18.82 -9.87 5.90
CA ASP A 151 -19.13 -11.26 6.17
C ASP A 151 -18.15 -11.91 7.18
N GLY A 152 -17.15 -11.16 7.65
CA GLY A 152 -16.06 -11.66 8.51
C GLY A 152 -14.94 -12.37 7.75
N GLY A 153 -15.01 -12.45 6.41
CA GLY A 153 -14.00 -13.09 5.59
C GLY A 153 -12.71 -12.27 5.48
N LEU A 154 -11.57 -12.95 5.35
CA LEU A 154 -10.28 -12.28 5.13
C LEU A 154 -10.16 -11.80 3.67
N VAL A 155 -9.91 -10.50 3.50
CA VAL A 155 -9.49 -9.88 2.24
C VAL A 155 -7.98 -9.85 2.20
N ARG A 156 -7.41 -10.42 1.14
CA ARG A 156 -5.96 -10.55 0.98
C ARG A 156 -5.29 -9.21 0.61
N PRO A 157 -4.00 -9.02 0.93
CA PRO A 157 -3.28 -7.79 0.59
C PRO A 157 -3.36 -7.43 -0.90
N ASP A 158 -3.19 -8.42 -1.79
CA ASP A 158 -3.21 -8.20 -3.24
C ASP A 158 -4.52 -7.57 -3.72
N GLN A 159 -5.65 -7.96 -3.12
CA GLN A 159 -6.96 -7.38 -3.42
C GLN A 159 -7.12 -5.98 -2.84
N LEU A 160 -6.64 -5.76 -1.61
CA LEU A 160 -6.67 -4.43 -0.96
C LEU A 160 -5.91 -3.40 -1.79
N PHE A 161 -4.65 -3.69 -2.14
CA PHE A 161 -3.79 -2.75 -2.86
C PHE A 161 -4.20 -2.59 -4.32
N ALA A 162 -4.73 -3.63 -4.98
CA ALA A 162 -5.29 -3.50 -6.32
C ALA A 162 -6.53 -2.57 -6.33
N ALA A 163 -7.44 -2.75 -5.38
CA ALA A 163 -8.59 -1.88 -5.22
C ALA A 163 -8.18 -0.45 -4.85
N ALA A 164 -7.21 -0.27 -3.95
CA ALA A 164 -6.71 1.04 -3.55
C ALA A 164 -6.09 1.82 -4.72
N ARG A 165 -5.33 1.16 -5.60
CA ARG A 165 -4.83 1.78 -6.84
C ARG A 165 -5.95 2.17 -7.80
N ALA A 166 -6.91 1.26 -8.02
CA ALA A 166 -8.02 1.52 -8.95
C ALA A 166 -8.93 2.67 -8.47
N THR A 167 -9.08 2.82 -7.15
CA THR A 167 -9.95 3.82 -6.51
C THR A 167 -9.25 5.12 -6.14
N ASP A 168 -7.95 5.24 -6.40
CA ASP A 168 -7.11 6.36 -5.97
C ASP A 168 -7.14 6.58 -4.44
N LEU A 169 -7.08 5.46 -3.70
CA LEU A 169 -7.09 5.39 -2.22
C LEU A 169 -5.78 4.83 -1.65
N MET A 170 -4.71 4.79 -2.44
CA MET A 170 -3.40 4.29 -1.99
C MET A 170 -2.88 5.04 -0.77
N PHE A 171 -3.09 6.36 -0.72
CA PHE A 171 -2.74 7.15 0.45
C PHE A 171 -3.48 6.70 1.72
N HIS A 172 -4.80 6.57 1.63
CA HIS A 172 -5.65 6.18 2.76
C HIS A 172 -5.34 4.75 3.22
N MET A 173 -5.11 3.84 2.27
CA MET A 173 -4.73 2.46 2.55
C MET A 173 -3.38 2.36 3.27
N ASP A 174 -2.36 3.07 2.79
CA ASP A 174 -1.03 3.13 3.42
C ASP A 174 -1.13 3.68 4.85
N ARG A 175 -1.77 4.84 5.02
CA ARG A 175 -1.94 5.47 6.33
C ARG A 175 -2.69 4.56 7.30
N ALA A 176 -3.81 3.97 6.86
CA ALA A 176 -4.60 3.06 7.69
C ALA A 176 -3.80 1.81 8.08
N SER A 177 -2.99 1.28 7.17
CA SER A 177 -2.10 0.14 7.43
C SER A 177 -1.04 0.49 8.49
N ARG A 178 -0.35 1.62 8.36
CA ARG A 178 0.64 2.08 9.35
C ARG A 178 0.02 2.25 10.74
N ILE A 179 -1.15 2.89 10.82
CA ILE A 179 -1.87 3.09 12.08
C ILE A 179 -2.31 1.77 12.69
N ALA A 180 -2.90 0.87 11.88
CA ALA A 180 -3.34 -0.45 12.35
C ALA A 180 -2.17 -1.31 12.83
N ALA A 181 -1.01 -1.27 12.17
CA ALA A 181 0.21 -1.96 12.59
C ALA A 181 0.65 -1.51 14.00
N ILE A 182 0.76 -0.21 14.22
CA ILE A 182 1.16 0.35 15.53
C ILE A 182 0.15 -0.03 16.62
N ARG A 183 -1.16 0.18 16.35
CA ARG A 183 -2.23 -0.11 17.31
C ARG A 183 -2.27 -1.59 17.68
N GLN A 184 -2.26 -2.47 16.68
CA GLN A 184 -2.43 -3.89 16.92
C GLN A 184 -1.17 -4.51 17.53
N ALA A 185 0.03 -4.06 17.17
CA ALA A 185 1.26 -4.47 17.86
C ALA A 185 1.22 -4.09 19.36
N ALA A 186 0.73 -2.89 19.69
CA ALA A 186 0.56 -2.45 21.07
C ALA A 186 -0.50 -3.28 21.82
N VAL A 187 -1.65 -3.56 21.19
CA VAL A 187 -2.72 -4.40 21.77
C VAL A 187 -2.24 -5.83 22.03
N GLN A 188 -1.42 -6.40 21.14
CA GLN A 188 -0.84 -7.73 21.33
C GLN A 188 0.30 -7.74 22.36
N GLY A 189 0.71 -6.58 22.89
CA GLY A 189 1.78 -6.47 23.87
C GLY A 189 3.17 -6.81 23.32
N ILE A 190 3.37 -6.68 22.00
CA ILE A 190 4.68 -6.89 21.37
C ILE A 190 5.64 -5.86 21.96
N THR A 191 6.85 -6.29 22.35
CA THR A 191 7.92 -5.42 22.88
C THR A 191 9.15 -5.37 21.98
N GLU A 192 9.25 -6.31 21.04
CA GLU A 192 10.29 -6.46 20.03
C GLU A 192 10.20 -5.37 18.94
N ASN A 193 11.10 -5.39 17.97
CA ASN A 193 10.99 -4.46 16.84
C ASN A 193 9.74 -4.77 15.99
N VAL A 194 9.19 -3.76 15.34
CA VAL A 194 7.99 -3.88 14.50
C VAL A 194 8.30 -3.32 13.13
N PHE A 195 8.27 -4.18 12.12
CA PHE A 195 8.49 -3.83 10.73
C PHE A 195 7.15 -3.51 10.06
N ILE A 196 7.10 -2.35 9.39
CA ILE A 196 5.89 -1.78 8.81
C ILE A 196 6.20 -1.31 7.39
N ASN A 197 5.59 -1.99 6.43
CA ASN A 197 5.55 -1.55 5.04
C ASN A 197 4.93 -0.16 4.89
N PHE A 198 5.54 0.70 4.08
CA PHE A 198 4.93 1.95 3.64
C PHE A 198 5.15 2.17 2.14
N ASN A 199 4.17 2.81 1.50
CA ASN A 199 4.27 3.21 0.10
C ASN A 199 4.70 4.69 0.01
N PRO A 200 5.87 5.01 -0.55
CA PRO A 200 6.36 6.38 -0.62
C PRO A 200 5.56 7.26 -1.60
N THR A 201 4.93 6.68 -2.64
CA THR A 201 4.09 7.44 -3.59
C THR A 201 2.82 7.98 -2.96
N SER A 202 2.41 7.38 -1.84
CA SER A 202 1.31 7.88 -1.01
C SER A 202 1.69 9.13 -0.21
N VAL A 203 2.96 9.34 0.14
CA VAL A 203 3.35 10.39 1.09
C VAL A 203 3.66 11.69 0.33
N TYR A 204 2.71 12.61 0.20
CA TYR A 204 2.94 13.88 -0.53
C TYR A 204 3.78 14.90 0.22
N ASP A 205 3.46 15.12 1.51
CA ASP A 205 4.25 15.98 2.40
C ASP A 205 4.62 15.15 3.61
N PRO A 206 5.90 14.77 3.78
CA PRO A 206 6.33 13.92 4.90
C PRO A 206 5.94 14.48 6.27
N VAL A 207 6.01 15.79 6.46
CA VAL A 207 5.74 16.43 7.75
C VAL A 207 4.28 16.30 8.13
N PHE A 208 3.36 16.51 7.19
CA PHE A 208 1.92 16.41 7.47
C PHE A 208 1.39 14.97 7.38
N CYS A 209 1.81 14.21 6.35
CA CYS A 209 1.29 12.87 6.08
C CYS A 209 1.78 11.80 7.07
N LEU A 210 2.93 11.99 7.70
CA LEU A 210 3.47 11.05 8.70
C LEU A 210 3.09 11.41 10.13
N GLN A 211 2.59 12.62 10.39
CA GLN A 211 2.25 13.09 11.74
C GLN A 211 1.32 12.11 12.47
N THR A 212 0.31 11.57 11.78
CA THR A 212 -0.65 10.63 12.40
C THR A 212 0.01 9.33 12.86
N THR A 213 1.08 8.91 12.19
CA THR A 213 1.87 7.74 12.59
C THR A 213 2.70 8.04 13.84
N PHE A 214 3.30 9.22 13.90
CA PHE A 214 4.07 9.66 15.07
C PHE A 214 3.17 9.81 16.30
N ASP A 215 2.00 10.41 16.12
CA ASP A 215 0.99 10.58 17.17
C ASP A 215 0.48 9.23 17.68
N GLU A 216 0.30 8.25 16.78
CA GLU A 216 -0.13 6.90 17.16
C GLU A 216 0.92 6.21 18.02
N VAL A 217 2.21 6.25 17.64
CA VAL A 217 3.31 5.68 18.45
C VAL A 217 3.39 6.34 19.82
N ASN A 218 3.32 7.67 19.87
CA ASN A 218 3.36 8.43 21.12
C ASN A 218 2.16 8.10 22.03
N ARG A 219 0.96 7.88 21.46
CA ARG A 219 -0.24 7.54 22.24
C ARG A 219 -0.09 6.24 23.03
N HIS A 220 0.65 5.27 22.49
CA HIS A 220 0.91 3.99 23.17
C HIS A 220 2.15 4.02 24.07
N GLY A 221 2.87 5.15 24.14
CA GLY A 221 4.09 5.28 24.94
C GLY A 221 5.25 4.39 24.45
N SER A 222 5.18 3.93 23.20
CA SER A 222 6.21 3.07 22.61
C SER A 222 7.44 3.88 22.21
N GLU A 223 8.62 3.28 22.35
CA GLU A 223 9.87 3.87 21.86
C GLU A 223 9.87 3.92 20.32
N PRO A 224 10.06 5.08 19.68
CA PRO A 224 10.06 5.18 18.21
C PRO A 224 11.10 4.28 17.52
N GLY A 225 12.27 4.10 18.14
CA GLY A 225 13.37 3.29 17.62
C GLY A 225 13.01 1.84 17.33
N ARG A 226 11.97 1.28 17.94
CA ARG A 226 11.54 -0.09 17.67
C ARG A 226 10.77 -0.27 16.37
N TYR A 227 10.21 0.79 15.81
CA TYR A 227 9.45 0.71 14.56
C TYR A 227 10.38 0.95 13.38
N VAL A 228 10.36 0.02 12.43
CA VAL A 228 11.18 0.02 11.23
C VAL A 228 10.25 0.14 10.03
N PHE A 229 10.42 1.20 9.24
CA PHE A 229 9.60 1.43 8.05
C PHE A 229 10.29 0.86 6.80
N GLU A 230 9.59 -0.06 6.13
CA GLU A 230 10.08 -0.78 4.95
C GLU A 230 9.61 -0.09 3.67
N VAL A 231 10.55 0.14 2.75
CA VAL A 231 10.26 0.60 1.39
C VAL A 231 10.70 -0.45 0.39
N VAL A 232 9.80 -0.83 -0.52
CA VAL A 232 10.08 -1.77 -1.62
C VAL A 232 10.72 -1.01 -2.79
N GLU A 233 11.69 -1.62 -3.48
CA GLU A 233 12.31 -1.03 -4.68
C GLU A 233 11.28 -0.66 -5.76
N THR A 234 10.29 -1.53 -6.02
CA THR A 234 9.32 -1.35 -7.12
C THR A 234 8.36 -0.19 -6.92
N ASP A 235 8.19 0.27 -5.66
CA ASP A 235 7.40 1.44 -5.31
C ASP A 235 8.21 2.75 -5.46
N LEU A 236 9.32 2.69 -6.20
CA LEU A 236 10.21 3.80 -6.54
C LEU A 236 9.41 5.06 -6.93
N VAL A 237 9.61 6.10 -6.12
CA VAL A 237 9.20 7.45 -6.50
C VAL A 237 10.09 7.85 -7.69
N GLU A 238 9.50 8.40 -8.75
CA GLU A 238 10.24 9.01 -9.87
C GLU A 238 11.22 10.11 -9.39
N ASP A 239 11.06 10.56 -8.14
CA ASP A 239 11.89 11.53 -7.42
C ASP A 239 12.57 10.91 -6.18
N PRO A 240 13.83 10.46 -6.29
CA PRO A 240 14.64 9.99 -5.16
C PRO A 240 14.79 11.02 -4.04
N SER A 241 14.78 12.31 -4.36
CA SER A 241 14.93 13.40 -3.38
C SER A 241 13.73 13.44 -2.43
N HIS A 242 12.56 13.11 -2.95
CA HIS A 242 11.33 13.02 -2.16
C HIS A 242 11.35 11.83 -1.21
N LEU A 243 11.81 10.66 -1.69
CA LEU A 243 12.02 9.50 -0.83
C LEU A 243 13.01 9.81 0.31
N GLU A 244 14.12 10.48 0.02
CA GLU A 244 15.06 10.93 1.05
C GLU A 244 14.40 11.87 2.08
N ALA A 245 13.50 12.75 1.64
CA ALA A 245 12.75 13.63 2.55
C ALA A 245 11.82 12.83 3.48
N ILE A 246 11.13 11.81 2.97
CA ILE A 246 10.29 10.89 3.76
C ILE A 246 11.13 10.18 4.82
N LEU A 247 12.23 9.54 4.41
CA LEU A 247 13.08 8.76 5.31
C LEU A 247 13.80 9.64 6.35
N ARG A 248 14.19 10.86 5.96
CA ARG A 248 14.72 11.85 6.90
C ARG A 248 13.68 12.24 7.96
N GLU A 249 12.42 12.37 7.58
CA GLU A 249 11.35 12.69 8.52
C GLU A 249 11.12 11.55 9.53
N TYR A 250 11.11 10.28 9.06
CA TYR A 250 11.09 9.13 9.97
C TYR A 250 12.26 9.15 10.96
N ARG A 251 13.51 9.32 10.47
CA ARG A 251 14.70 9.36 11.33
C ARG A 251 14.69 10.52 12.32
N ARG A 252 14.19 11.69 11.93
CA ARG A 252 14.07 12.86 12.82
C ARG A 252 13.19 12.56 14.03
N HIS A 253 12.21 11.66 13.88
CA HIS A 253 11.33 11.20 14.95
C HIS A 253 11.82 9.92 15.64
N GLY A 254 13.04 9.48 15.36
CA GLY A 254 13.69 8.34 16.02
C GLY A 254 13.35 6.97 15.42
N PHE A 255 12.66 6.92 14.28
CA PHE A 255 12.35 5.68 13.59
C PHE A 255 13.54 5.15 12.77
N ARG A 256 13.57 3.84 12.55
CA ARG A 256 14.52 3.17 11.65
C ARG A 256 13.88 2.85 10.31
N VAL A 257 14.70 2.54 9.31
CA VAL A 257 14.24 2.28 7.96
C VAL A 257 14.90 1.03 7.38
N ALA A 258 14.15 0.30 6.57
CA ALA A 258 14.60 -0.90 5.88
C ALA A 258 14.39 -0.78 4.38
N LEU A 259 15.32 -1.31 3.60
CA LEU A 259 15.12 -1.55 2.17
C LEU A 259 14.64 -2.99 1.96
N ASP A 260 13.46 -3.12 1.38
CA ASP A 260 12.87 -4.43 1.06
C ASP A 260 13.22 -4.89 -0.36
N ASP A 261 13.15 -6.20 -0.59
CA ASP A 261 13.40 -6.88 -1.86
C ASP A 261 14.77 -6.61 -2.53
N LEU A 262 15.86 -6.63 -1.76
CA LEU A 262 17.20 -6.46 -2.33
C LEU A 262 17.56 -7.61 -3.27
N GLY A 263 17.76 -7.28 -4.55
CA GLY A 263 18.16 -8.24 -5.58
C GLY A 263 17.08 -8.54 -6.61
N ALA A 264 15.84 -8.12 -6.38
CA ALA A 264 14.73 -8.31 -7.31
C ALA A 264 14.79 -7.38 -8.53
N GLY A 265 15.55 -6.27 -8.47
CA GLY A 265 15.63 -5.24 -9.52
C GLY A 265 17.03 -4.69 -9.78
N TYR A 266 17.10 -3.75 -10.74
CA TYR A 266 18.38 -3.16 -11.20
C TYR A 266 18.84 -1.96 -10.35
N GLY A 267 18.01 -1.46 -9.43
CA GLY A 267 18.23 -0.19 -8.70
C GLY A 267 18.55 -0.31 -7.21
N SER A 268 18.46 -1.51 -6.61
CA SER A 268 18.54 -1.68 -5.15
C SER A 268 19.86 -1.18 -4.53
N LEU A 269 20.99 -1.33 -5.24
CA LEU A 269 22.30 -0.84 -4.77
C LEU A 269 22.39 0.69 -4.76
N ASN A 270 21.82 1.36 -5.76
CA ASN A 270 21.78 2.82 -5.81
C ASN A 270 20.89 3.37 -4.69
N LEU A 271 19.77 2.69 -4.40
CA LEU A 271 18.91 3.02 -3.28
C LEU A 271 19.64 2.84 -1.96
N MET A 272 20.30 1.69 -1.73
CA MET A 272 21.08 1.46 -0.52
C MET A 272 22.11 2.57 -0.27
N GLN A 273 22.81 3.01 -1.32
CA GLN A 273 23.76 4.12 -1.23
C GLN A 273 23.10 5.46 -0.83
N SER A 274 21.93 5.75 -1.41
CA SER A 274 21.24 7.03 -1.25
C SER A 274 20.52 7.11 0.11
N ILE A 275 19.80 6.06 0.48
CA ILE A 275 18.95 6.04 1.67
C ILE A 275 19.69 5.58 2.93
N ARG A 276 20.77 4.80 2.78
CA ARG A 276 21.62 4.24 3.86
C ARG A 276 20.78 3.56 4.96
N PRO A 277 20.05 2.49 4.65
CA PRO A 277 19.06 1.93 5.56
C PRO A 277 19.70 1.24 6.77
N ASP A 278 18.95 1.09 7.85
CA ASP A 278 19.39 0.32 9.03
C ASP A 278 19.36 -1.19 8.76
N PHE A 279 18.39 -1.61 7.93
CA PHE A 279 18.19 -3.00 7.53
C PHE A 279 18.04 -3.14 6.02
N VAL A 280 18.43 -4.29 5.51
CA VAL A 280 18.13 -4.71 4.15
C VAL A 280 17.56 -6.12 4.19
N LYS A 281 16.46 -6.32 3.45
CA LYS A 281 15.84 -7.63 3.31
C LYS A 281 16.25 -8.27 1.98
N LEU A 282 16.78 -9.49 2.03
CA LEU A 282 17.10 -10.29 0.84
C LEU A 282 15.83 -10.99 0.39
N ASP A 283 15.43 -10.73 -0.86
CA ASP A 283 14.20 -11.27 -1.41
C ASP A 283 14.23 -12.80 -1.54
N ARG A 284 13.05 -13.42 -1.62
CA ARG A 284 12.91 -14.87 -1.74
C ARG A 284 13.69 -15.44 -2.93
N GLY A 285 13.80 -14.73 -4.05
CA GLY A 285 14.56 -15.13 -5.23
C GLY A 285 16.07 -15.29 -4.99
N MET A 286 16.63 -14.62 -3.97
CA MET A 286 18.03 -14.76 -3.53
C MET A 286 18.22 -15.85 -2.47
N VAL A 287 17.15 -16.22 -1.76
CA VAL A 287 17.19 -17.15 -0.61
C VAL A 287 16.72 -18.56 -0.95
N ASP A 288 15.61 -18.70 -1.68
CA ASP A 288 14.95 -19.98 -1.95
C ASP A 288 15.84 -20.90 -2.80
N GLY A 289 16.35 -21.98 -2.22
CA GLY A 289 17.27 -22.90 -2.88
C GLY A 289 18.71 -22.40 -2.99
N VAL A 290 19.11 -21.38 -2.23
CA VAL A 290 20.50 -20.87 -2.20
C VAL A 290 21.52 -21.94 -1.83
N SER A 291 21.13 -22.94 -1.02
CA SER A 291 22.00 -24.05 -0.64
C SER A 291 22.33 -25.02 -1.78
N GLN A 292 21.60 -24.97 -2.88
CA GLN A 292 21.70 -25.92 -4.00
C GLN A 292 22.16 -25.28 -5.32
N ASP A 293 22.28 -23.96 -5.36
CA ASP A 293 22.67 -23.20 -6.54
C ASP A 293 23.93 -22.38 -6.23
N ASP A 294 25.08 -22.85 -6.71
CA ASP A 294 26.38 -22.19 -6.52
C ASP A 294 26.41 -20.76 -7.07
N TYR A 295 25.65 -20.48 -8.14
CA TYR A 295 25.59 -19.15 -8.75
C TYR A 295 24.83 -18.19 -7.84
N ARG A 296 23.65 -18.60 -7.38
CA ARG A 296 22.88 -17.83 -6.39
C ARG A 296 23.66 -17.65 -5.10
N ALA A 297 24.26 -18.70 -4.55
CA ALA A 297 25.08 -18.64 -3.35
C ALA A 297 26.22 -17.61 -3.48
N SER A 298 26.91 -17.58 -4.62
CA SER A 298 27.98 -16.63 -4.92
C SER A 298 27.48 -15.18 -4.97
N ILE A 299 26.31 -14.92 -5.55
CA ILE A 299 25.71 -13.58 -5.57
C ILE A 299 25.26 -13.17 -4.16
N THR A 300 24.48 -14.01 -3.49
CA THR A 300 23.92 -13.74 -2.16
C THR A 300 25.01 -13.49 -1.12
N SER A 301 26.09 -14.28 -1.12
CA SER A 301 27.25 -14.05 -0.23
C SER A 301 27.93 -12.69 -0.44
N ARG A 302 28.05 -12.23 -1.69
CA ARG A 302 28.61 -10.89 -1.98
C ARG A 302 27.70 -9.76 -1.51
N LEU A 303 26.38 -9.94 -1.64
CA LEU A 303 25.42 -8.98 -1.09
C LEU A 303 25.52 -8.93 0.44
N ILE A 304 25.71 -10.09 1.07
CA ILE A 304 25.90 -10.19 2.52
C ILE A 304 27.17 -9.47 2.98
N ASP A 305 28.30 -9.71 2.31
CA ASP A 305 29.56 -9.05 2.64
C ASP A 305 29.48 -7.54 2.43
N MET A 306 28.84 -7.09 1.35
CA MET A 306 28.64 -5.67 1.08
C MET A 306 27.81 -4.96 2.16
N ALA A 307 26.67 -5.53 2.55
CA ALA A 307 25.85 -4.93 3.60
C ALA A 307 26.61 -4.89 4.94
N ARG A 308 27.39 -5.92 5.27
CA ARG A 308 28.27 -5.93 6.44
C ARG A 308 29.33 -4.83 6.40
N ASP A 309 29.99 -4.63 5.26
CA ASP A 309 30.98 -3.57 5.07
C ASP A 309 30.37 -2.15 5.20
N LEU A 310 29.07 -2.02 4.94
CA LEU A 310 28.30 -0.78 5.07
C LEU A 310 27.65 -0.59 6.45
N ASP A 311 27.87 -1.51 7.40
CA ASP A 311 27.22 -1.53 8.71
C ASP A 311 25.68 -1.58 8.63
N VAL A 312 25.17 -2.32 7.64
CA VAL A 312 23.74 -2.55 7.41
C VAL A 312 23.37 -3.98 7.79
N GLN A 313 22.36 -4.14 8.64
CA GLN A 313 21.93 -5.46 9.10
C GLN A 313 21.06 -6.16 8.05
N ILE A 314 21.18 -7.48 7.95
CA ILE A 314 20.53 -8.27 6.90
C ILE A 314 19.43 -9.15 7.47
N ILE A 315 18.29 -9.16 6.77
CA ILE A 315 17.18 -10.08 7.01
C ILE A 315 17.03 -10.95 5.76
N ALA A 316 17.22 -12.27 5.88
CA ALA A 316 16.95 -13.19 4.79
C ALA A 316 15.50 -13.69 4.85
N GLU A 317 14.74 -13.47 3.77
CA GLU A 317 13.31 -13.78 3.72
C GLU A 317 12.96 -15.02 2.91
N GLY A 318 11.75 -15.53 3.14
CA GLY A 318 11.19 -16.62 2.34
C GLY A 318 11.84 -17.97 2.61
N ILE A 319 12.46 -18.16 3.79
CA ILE A 319 13.12 -19.42 4.13
C ILE A 319 12.08 -20.52 4.34
N GLU A 320 12.15 -21.56 3.52
CA GLU A 320 11.25 -22.72 3.58
C GLU A 320 11.98 -24.03 3.93
N THR A 321 13.30 -24.09 3.77
CA THR A 321 14.10 -25.31 3.99
C THR A 321 15.18 -25.12 5.05
N ALA A 322 15.47 -26.19 5.81
CA ALA A 322 16.57 -26.20 6.77
C ALA A 322 17.94 -26.03 6.09
N ALA A 323 18.10 -26.52 4.86
CA ALA A 323 19.34 -26.43 4.11
C ALA A 323 19.70 -24.97 3.76
N ASP A 324 18.70 -24.18 3.32
CA ASP A 324 18.91 -22.75 3.03
C ASP A 324 19.19 -21.97 4.32
N TRP A 325 18.51 -22.29 5.41
CA TRP A 325 18.80 -21.69 6.72
C TRP A 325 20.23 -21.97 7.18
N GLU A 326 20.68 -23.23 7.15
CA GLU A 326 22.05 -23.58 7.55
C GLU A 326 23.10 -22.90 6.67
N TRP A 327 22.82 -22.76 5.37
CA TRP A 327 23.69 -21.98 4.48
C TRP A 327 23.75 -20.51 4.92
N LEU A 328 22.61 -19.85 5.11
CA LEU A 328 22.54 -18.44 5.54
C LEU A 328 23.22 -18.21 6.90
N LYS A 329 23.03 -19.14 7.84
CA LYS A 329 23.68 -19.15 9.15
C LYS A 329 25.21 -19.27 9.01
N SER A 330 25.71 -20.10 8.10
CA SER A 330 27.14 -20.21 7.80
C SER A 330 27.73 -18.91 7.23
N GLN A 331 26.92 -18.14 6.49
CA GLN A 331 27.28 -16.82 5.96
C GLN A 331 27.17 -15.71 7.00
N LYS A 332 26.72 -16.02 8.23
CA LYS A 332 26.54 -15.05 9.34
C LYS A 332 25.61 -13.90 8.94
N VAL A 333 24.48 -14.23 8.31
CA VAL A 333 23.34 -13.31 8.21
C VAL A 333 22.84 -12.97 9.62
N ASP A 334 22.36 -11.74 9.83
CA ASP A 334 21.90 -11.30 11.16
C ASP A 334 20.56 -11.93 11.55
N TYR A 335 19.59 -11.88 10.63
CA TYR A 335 18.21 -12.26 10.88
C TYR A 335 17.59 -13.09 9.76
N VAL A 336 16.56 -13.87 10.11
CA VAL A 336 15.87 -14.79 9.21
C VAL A 336 14.36 -14.72 9.40
N GLN A 337 13.63 -14.88 8.30
CA GLN A 337 12.16 -14.93 8.27
C GLN A 337 11.70 -15.94 7.20
N GLY A 338 10.66 -16.71 7.52
CA GLY A 338 10.12 -17.67 6.57
C GLY A 338 9.21 -18.72 7.19
N PHE A 339 8.49 -19.46 6.34
CA PHE A 339 7.55 -20.49 6.77
C PHE A 339 8.22 -21.71 7.41
N HIS A 340 9.53 -21.87 7.21
CA HIS A 340 10.33 -22.84 7.95
C HIS A 340 10.19 -22.65 9.48
N PHE A 341 10.11 -21.39 9.93
CA PHE A 341 10.02 -21.04 11.35
C PHE A 341 8.59 -20.80 11.81
N ALA A 342 7.87 -19.91 11.11
CA ALA A 342 6.49 -19.57 11.43
C ALA A 342 5.78 -18.90 10.24
N ARG A 343 4.48 -19.16 10.14
CA ARG A 343 3.59 -18.46 9.21
C ARG A 343 3.01 -17.21 9.86
N PRO A 344 2.69 -16.15 9.10
CA PRO A 344 1.96 -14.99 9.61
C PRO A 344 0.65 -15.39 10.30
N ALA A 345 0.34 -14.78 11.43
CA ALA A 345 -0.91 -15.00 12.15
C ALA A 345 -1.37 -13.75 12.91
N ALA A 346 -2.69 -13.61 13.12
CA ALA A 346 -3.29 -12.48 13.85
C ALA A 346 -2.84 -12.40 15.32
N VAL A 347 -2.65 -13.57 15.96
CA VAL A 347 -1.97 -13.69 17.25
C VAL A 347 -0.49 -13.93 16.96
N PRO A 348 0.45 -13.12 17.48
CA PRO A 348 1.87 -13.27 17.21
C PRO A 348 2.34 -14.70 17.47
N PRO A 349 2.79 -15.43 16.43
CA PRO A 349 3.16 -16.82 16.56
C PRO A 349 4.53 -16.93 17.22
N ARG A 350 4.73 -17.98 18.02
CA ARG A 350 6.07 -18.38 18.44
C ARG A 350 6.69 -19.24 17.33
N PRO A 351 8.01 -19.14 17.08
CA PRO A 351 8.68 -20.03 16.15
C PRO A 351 8.49 -21.49 16.58
N GLY A 352 8.18 -22.35 15.62
CA GLY A 352 8.15 -23.79 15.83
C GLY A 352 9.56 -24.39 15.77
N PRO A 353 9.77 -25.62 16.28
CA PRO A 353 11.03 -26.31 16.04
C PRO A 353 11.28 -26.43 14.53
N PRO A 354 12.51 -26.18 14.06
CA PRO A 354 12.84 -26.26 12.64
C PRO A 354 12.46 -27.65 12.11
N ARG A 355 11.68 -27.69 11.02
CA ARG A 355 11.15 -28.92 10.42
C ARG A 355 12.17 -29.66 9.57
#